data_AF-A0A1C5XKL2-F1
#
_entry.id   AF-A0A1C5XKL2-F1
#
_cell.length_a   1.000
_cell.length_b   1.000
_cell.length_c   1.000
_cell.angle_alpha   90.00
_cell.angle_beta   90.00
_cell.angle_gamma   90.00
#
_symmetry.space_group_name_H-M   'P 1'
#
loop_
_entity.id
_entity.type
_entity.pdbx_description
1 polymer ?
#
loop_
_entity_poly.entity_id
_entity_poly.type
_entity_poly.pdbx_seq_one_letter_code
_entity_poly.pdbx_strand_id
1 'polypeptide(L)'
;MLDKKSYKLLKKLSKVPFLTYSEINGVLKTNTNFEHEINEYTQHLCTLGYIQPHSSGVKGDFNSDIYDGYEINLNGQGYVDDKQEKFWQFLIPYCITTLVAIIALFVAA
;
A
#
# COMPACT_ATOMS: atom_id res chain seq x y z
N MET A 1 13.50 -3.53 -4.58
CA MET A 1 12.37 -2.70 -5.07
C MET A 1 11.09 -3.48 -4.87
N LEU A 2 10.00 -2.84 -4.41
CA LEU A 2 8.70 -3.52 -4.28
C LEU A 2 8.15 -3.91 -5.66
N ASP A 3 7.68 -5.14 -5.79
CA ASP A 3 6.90 -5.57 -6.94
C ASP A 3 5.53 -4.87 -6.98
N LYS A 4 4.86 -4.96 -8.13
CA LYS A 4 3.60 -4.25 -8.39
C LYS A 4 2.47 -4.68 -7.44
N LYS A 5 2.42 -5.96 -7.04
CA LYS A 5 1.35 -6.49 -6.16
C LYS A 5 1.60 -6.11 -4.71
N SER A 6 2.83 -6.27 -4.21
CA SER A 6 3.21 -5.78 -2.87
C SER A 6 2.95 -4.28 -2.75
N TYR A 7 3.31 -3.49 -3.78
CA TYR A 7 3.07 -2.05 -3.73
C TYR A 7 1.58 -1.70 -3.77
N LYS A 8 0.78 -2.45 -4.53
CA LYS A 8 -0.68 -2.26 -4.56
C LYS A 8 -1.31 -2.54 -3.20
N LEU A 9 -0.87 -3.60 -2.51
CA LEU A 9 -1.32 -3.90 -1.15
C LEU A 9 -0.91 -2.80 -0.17
N LEU A 10 0.37 -2.43 -0.16
CA LEU A 10 0.88 -1.36 0.71
C LEU A 10 0.17 -0.02 0.47
N LYS A 11 -0.10 0.34 -0.80
CA LYS A 11 -0.85 1.54 -1.15
C LYS A 11 -2.30 1.50 -0.65
N LYS A 12 -2.93 0.32 -0.58
CA LYS A 12 -4.28 0.20 -0.01
C LYS A 12 -4.24 0.32 1.50
N LEU A 13 -3.27 -0.34 2.15
CA LEU A 13 -3.04 -0.23 3.59
C LEU A 13 -2.70 1.20 4.03
N SER A 14 -2.06 1.99 3.17
CA SER A 14 -1.82 3.43 3.43
C SER A 14 -3.11 4.26 3.46
N LYS A 15 -4.19 3.81 2.81
CA LYS A 15 -5.49 4.49 2.84
C LYS A 15 -6.42 3.96 3.93
N VAL A 16 -6.31 2.67 4.21
CA VAL A 16 -7.08 1.96 5.24
C VAL A 16 -6.04 1.25 6.09
N PRO A 17 -5.71 1.76 7.30
CA PRO A 17 -4.51 1.39 8.03
C PRO A 17 -4.46 -0.09 8.45
N PHE A 18 -5.59 -0.80 8.35
CA PHE A 18 -5.75 -2.20 8.67
C PHE A 18 -6.53 -2.92 7.56
N LEU A 19 -6.14 -4.17 7.26
CA LEU A 19 -6.91 -5.10 6.44
C LEU A 19 -6.89 -6.50 7.05
N THR A 20 -8.04 -7.15 7.07
CA THR A 20 -8.18 -8.56 7.45
C THR A 20 -7.55 -9.48 6.40
N TYR A 21 -7.26 -10.74 6.77
CA TYR A 21 -6.73 -11.74 5.82
C TYR A 21 -7.61 -11.90 4.57
N SER A 22 -8.94 -11.92 4.75
CA SER A 22 -9.91 -12.02 3.66
C SER A 22 -9.82 -10.83 2.69
N GLU A 23 -9.72 -9.61 3.23
CA GLU A 23 -9.57 -8.41 2.42
C GLU A 23 -8.25 -8.37 1.65
N ILE A 24 -7.16 -8.85 2.26
CA ILE A 24 -5.85 -8.95 1.61
C ILE A 24 -5.91 -9.91 0.42
N ASN A 25 -6.54 -11.07 0.59
CA ASN A 25 -6.75 -12.02 -0.50
C ASN A 25 -7.56 -11.39 -1.65
N GLY A 26 -8.60 -10.61 -1.33
CA GLY A 26 -9.36 -9.85 -2.33
C GLY A 26 -8.53 -8.80 -3.10
N VAL A 27 -7.56 -8.16 -2.44
CA VAL A 27 -6.67 -7.15 -3.07
C VAL A 27 -5.68 -7.77 -4.04
N LEU A 28 -5.11 -8.89 -3.63
CA LEU A 28 -4.08 -9.62 -4.35
C LEU A 28 -4.67 -10.53 -5.44
N LYS A 29 -5.99 -10.80 -5.38
CA LYS A 29 -6.71 -11.75 -6.26
C LYS A 29 -6.04 -13.13 -6.26
N THR A 30 -5.45 -13.52 -5.13
CA THR A 30 -4.88 -14.85 -4.96
C THR A 30 -5.97 -15.78 -4.44
N ASN A 31 -6.28 -16.84 -5.20
CA ASN A 31 -7.13 -17.95 -4.77
C ASN A 31 -6.38 -18.86 -3.78
N THR A 32 -5.77 -18.27 -2.75
CA THR A 32 -5.25 -19.06 -1.64
C THR A 32 -6.46 -19.51 -0.83
N ASN A 33 -6.87 -20.76 -1.06
CA ASN A 33 -7.97 -21.47 -0.37
C ASN A 33 -7.72 -21.66 1.14
N PHE A 34 -6.70 -21.01 1.72
CA PHE A 34 -6.29 -21.18 3.10
C PHE A 34 -6.36 -19.81 3.78
N GLU A 35 -7.33 -19.64 4.67
CA GLU A 35 -7.56 -18.41 5.46
C GLU A 35 -6.39 -18.05 6.40
N HIS A 36 -5.38 -18.92 6.51
CA HIS A 36 -4.24 -18.77 7.41
C HIS A 36 -2.87 -18.82 6.72
N GLU A 37 -2.82 -18.96 5.39
CA GLU A 37 -1.54 -18.99 4.68
C GLU A 37 -1.12 -17.56 4.31
N ILE A 38 0.02 -17.13 4.87
CA ILE A 38 0.58 -15.81 4.59
C ILE A 38 1.05 -15.79 3.14
N ASN A 39 0.40 -14.99 2.31
CA ASN A 39 0.81 -14.78 0.92
C ASN A 39 2.24 -14.21 0.85
N GLU A 40 3.04 -14.67 -0.11
CA GLU A 40 4.41 -14.20 -0.40
C GLU A 40 4.54 -12.66 -0.40
N TYR A 41 3.56 -11.92 -0.93
CA TYR A 41 3.60 -10.46 -0.97
C TYR A 41 3.46 -9.84 0.43
N THR A 42 2.59 -10.42 1.25
CA THR A 42 2.37 -9.98 2.63
C THR A 42 3.57 -10.31 3.49
N GLN A 43 4.13 -11.52 3.33
CA GLN A 43 5.37 -11.92 4.02
C GLN A 43 6.53 -10.99 3.63
N HIS A 44 6.66 -10.66 2.34
CA HIS A 44 7.71 -9.75 1.87
C HIS A 44 7.56 -8.34 2.47
N LEU A 45 6.34 -7.80 2.56
CA LEU A 45 6.08 -6.51 3.22
C LEU A 45 6.37 -6.54 4.73
N CYS A 46 6.09 -7.66 5.40
CA CYS A 46 6.44 -7.86 6.81
C CYS A 46 7.97 -7.89 7.00
N THR A 47 8.68 -8.65 6.16
CA THR A 47 10.15 -8.76 6.20
C THR A 47 10.83 -7.41 5.96
N LEU A 48 10.25 -6.57 5.10
CA LEU A 48 10.72 -5.20 4.86
C LEU A 48 10.32 -4.22 5.98
N GLY A 49 9.52 -4.66 6.96
CA GLY A 49 9.10 -3.83 8.07
C GLY A 49 8.17 -2.70 7.67
N TYR A 50 7.35 -2.87 6.63
CA TYR A 50 6.36 -1.88 6.19
C TYR A 50 4.97 -2.14 6.76
N ILE A 51 4.68 -3.38 7.15
CA ILE A 51 3.41 -3.79 7.76
C ILE A 51 3.71 -4.71 8.95
N GLN A 52 2.76 -4.85 9.85
CA GLN A 52 2.85 -5.72 11.03
C GLN A 52 1.53 -6.46 11.28
N PRO A 53 1.56 -7.64 11.94
CA PRO A 53 0.34 -8.33 12.34
C PRO A 53 -0.49 -7.44 13.27
N HIS A 54 -1.78 -7.31 12.97
CA HIS A 54 -2.72 -6.58 13.80
C HIS A 54 -3.32 -7.54 14.85
N SER A 55 -3.25 -7.17 16.12
CA SER A 55 -3.89 -7.93 17.20
C SER A 55 -5.36 -7.56 17.28
N SER A 56 -6.24 -8.55 17.23
CA SER A 56 -7.70 -8.37 17.35
C SER A 56 -8.12 -7.85 18.73
N GLY A 57 -7.21 -7.80 19.70
CA GLY A 57 -7.51 -7.51 21.10
C GLY A 57 -8.22 -8.65 21.83
N VAL A 58 -8.56 -9.74 21.12
CA VAL A 58 -9.11 -10.97 21.70
C VAL A 58 -7.95 -11.89 22.07
N LYS A 59 -8.04 -12.47 23.28
CA LYS A 59 -7.10 -13.48 23.75
C LYS A 59 -7.65 -14.86 23.43
N GLY A 60 -6.82 -15.69 22.80
CA GLY A 60 -7.10 -17.09 22.56
C GLY A 60 -6.77 -17.95 23.77
N ASP A 61 -6.80 -19.27 23.56
CA ASP A 61 -6.38 -20.23 24.56
C ASP A 61 -4.96 -19.92 25.05
N PHE A 62 -4.75 -20.12 26.36
CA PHE A 62 -3.49 -19.79 27.05
C PHE A 62 -3.08 -18.30 27.02
N ASN A 63 -4.04 -17.38 26.88
CA ASN A 63 -3.80 -15.93 26.86
C ASN A 63 -2.92 -15.47 25.68
N SER A 64 -2.94 -16.22 24.59
CA SER A 64 -2.25 -15.90 23.34
C SER A 64 -2.95 -14.77 22.59
N ASP A 65 -2.20 -13.90 21.91
CA ASP A 65 -2.78 -12.86 21.04
C ASP A 65 -3.33 -13.51 19.77
N ILE A 66 -4.58 -13.18 19.44
CA ILE A 66 -5.19 -13.56 18.16
C ILE A 66 -4.98 -12.44 17.17
N TYR A 67 -4.37 -12.76 16.03
CA TYR A 67 -4.14 -11.83 14.92
C TYR A 67 -5.16 -12.07 13.81
N ASP A 68 -5.84 -11.02 13.36
CA ASP A 68 -6.93 -11.07 12.38
C ASP A 68 -6.57 -10.45 11.02
N GLY A 69 -5.37 -9.89 10.91
CA GLY A 69 -4.89 -9.28 9.67
C GLY A 69 -3.58 -8.54 9.83
N TYR A 70 -3.37 -7.54 8.99
CA TYR A 70 -2.16 -6.72 8.97
C TYR A 70 -2.50 -5.24 8.96
N GLU A 71 -1.68 -4.47 9.64
CA GLU A 71 -1.73 -3.02 9.66
C GLU A 71 -0.45 -2.40 9.11
N ILE A 72 -0.57 -1.19 8.56
CA ILE A 72 0.59 -0.42 8.10
C ILE A 72 1.28 0.26 9.27
N ASN A 73 2.60 0.32 9.24
CA ASN A 73 3.37 1.11 10.20
C ASN A 73 3.89 2.42 9.56
N LEU A 74 4.56 3.24 10.37
CA LEU A 74 5.09 4.54 9.92
C LEU A 74 6.09 4.41 8.77
N ASN A 75 6.88 3.33 8.72
CA ASN A 75 7.84 3.10 7.63
C ASN A 75 7.11 2.78 6.32
N GLY A 76 6.08 1.94 6.38
CA GLY A 76 5.24 1.62 5.23
C GLY A 76 4.51 2.83 4.68
N GLN A 77 3.97 3.67 5.58
CA GLN A 77 3.31 4.92 5.23
C GLN A 77 4.29 5.89 4.56
N GLY A 78 5.45 6.12 5.18
CA GLY A 78 6.49 6.98 4.63
C GLY A 78 6.99 6.52 3.27
N TYR A 79 7.09 5.21 3.03
CA TYR A 79 7.46 4.67 1.71
C TYR A 79 6.43 5.02 0.62
N VAL A 80 5.14 4.93 0.94
CA VAL A 80 4.07 5.28 -0.01
C VAL A 80 4.08 6.79 -0.29
N ASP A 81 4.27 7.60 0.74
CA ASP A 81 4.28 9.06 0.62
C ASP A 81 5.49 9.56 -0.20
N ASP A 82 6.70 9.08 0.09
CA ASP A 82 7.92 9.40 -0.69
C ASP A 82 7.76 9.05 -2.17
N LYS A 83 7.12 7.90 -2.47
CA LYS A 83 6.91 7.46 -3.85
C LYS A 83 5.85 8.30 -4.57
N GLN A 84 4.82 8.75 -3.86
CA GLN A 84 3.82 9.66 -4.43
C GLN A 84 4.42 11.06 -4.64
N GLU A 85 5.17 11.56 -3.67
CA GLU A 85 5.84 12.85 -3.76
C GLU A 85 6.78 12.90 -4.96
N LYS A 86 7.64 11.89 -5.13
CA LYS A 86 8.53 11.78 -6.31
C LYS A 86 7.77 11.76 -7.63
N PHE A 87 6.61 11.10 -7.68
CA PHE A 87 5.76 11.10 -8.88
C PHE A 87 5.21 12.50 -9.17
N TRP A 88 4.74 13.23 -8.15
CA TRP A 88 4.24 14.59 -8.32
C TRP A 88 5.34 15.59 -8.65
N GLN A 89 6.50 15.49 -8.01
CA GLN A 89 7.69 16.30 -8.34
C GLN A 89 8.11 16.10 -9.80
N PHE A 90 7.97 14.88 -10.33
CA PHE A 90 8.17 14.62 -11.75
C PHE A 90 7.06 15.22 -12.62
N LEU A 91 5.78 15.00 -12.29
CA LEU A 91 4.64 15.35 -13.15
C LEU A 91 4.34 16.85 -13.20
N ILE A 92 4.43 17.56 -12.08
CA ILE A 92 4.04 18.96 -11.94
C ILE A 92 4.76 19.87 -12.97
N PRO A 93 6.09 19.82 -13.12
CA PRO A 93 6.79 20.63 -14.10
C PRO A 93 6.28 20.42 -15.53
N TYR A 94 6.09 19.16 -15.96
CA TYR A 94 5.61 18.86 -17.31
C TYR A 94 4.19 19.36 -17.55
N CYS A 95 3.30 19.24 -16.55
CA CYS A 95 1.95 19.78 -16.66
C CYS A 95 1.97 21.31 -16.82
N ILE A 96 2.79 22.02 -16.04
CA ILE A 96 2.92 23.48 -16.13
C ILE A 96 3.44 23.89 -17.51
N THR A 97 4.54 23.29 -17.98
CA THR A 97 5.12 23.65 -19.28
C THR A 97 4.15 23.40 -20.43
N THR A 98 3.39 22.30 -20.36
CA THR A 98 2.40 21.94 -21.39
C THR A 98 1.24 22.93 -21.39
N LEU A 99 0.73 23.31 -20.22
CA LEU A 99 -0.34 24.32 -20.11
C LEU A 99 0.11 25.68 -20.65
N VAL A 100 1.33 26.12 -20.32
CA VAL A 100 1.89 27.37 -20.84
C VAL A 100 1.99 27.33 -22.37
N ALA A 101 2.46 26.23 -22.94
CA ALA A 101 2.55 26.07 -24.39
C ALA A 101 1.17 26.13 -25.08
N ILE A 102 0.16 25.48 -24.49
CA ILE A 102 -1.22 25.51 -25.00
C ILE A 102 -1.78 26.94 -24.95
N ILE A 103 -1.62 27.65 -23.84
CA ILE A 103 -2.09 29.04 -23.69
C ILE A 103 -1.39 29.95 -24.72
N ALA A 104 -0.08 29.77 -24.93
CA ALA A 104 0.67 30.54 -25.92
C ALA A 104 0.14 30.35 -27.34
N LEU A 105 -0.30 29.13 -27.72
CA LEU A 105 -0.93 28.88 -29.01
C LEU A 105 -2.24 29.63 -29.19
N PHE A 106 -3.06 29.71 -28.13
CA PHE A 106 -4.33 30.47 -28.18
C PHE A 106 -4.13 31.98 -28.17
N VAL A 107 -3.09 32.49 -27.51
CA VAL A 107 -2.78 33.93 -27.50
C VAL A 107 -2.13 34.38 -28.80
N ALA A 108 -1.39 33.49 -29.48
CA ALA A 108 -0.75 33.77 -30.76
C ALA A 108 -1.67 33.55 -31.98
N ALA A 109 -2.88 33.03 -31.78
CA ALA A 109 -3.91 32.85 -32.79
C ALA A 109 -4.87 34.05 -32.81
#